data_AF-A0AAV6S7T5-F1
#
_entry.id   AF-A0AAV6S7T5-F1
#
_cell.length_a   1.000
_cell.length_b   1.000
_cell.length_c   1.000
_cell.angle_alpha   90.00
_cell.angle_beta   90.00
_cell.angle_gamma   90.00
#
_symmetry.space_group_name_H-M   'P 1'
#
loop_
_entity.id
_entity.type
_entity.pdbx_description
1 polymer ?
#
loop_
_entity_poly.entity_id
_entity_poly.type
_entity_poly.pdbx_seq_one_letter_code
_entity_poly.pdbx_strand_id
1 'polypeptide(L)'
;MSSLSKKIKTIQDNNQQAQKTIKKDSVTHVPKTKSGTTSRKNHVRKPKEEREGRICVRYKCGLIKTMQFVLGQRPGWVEVADENGEWDFSWCDLSWFRDNYFSYMEEHVRINHFRKCYELTRKNLMVKNLKRYKKNLERDVGQEELRCDFFPCTFELPSEYHIFVEEFKKCPGNTWIMKPVAKSQGRGIFLFRKLKDIMDWKRDSTRTEELRDGPQVESYVVQRYIENPYLINSRKFDLRVYVLVTSFNPLKAWLYRDGFARFSTTRFTLSIIDDKYMHLTNVAIQKTAPDYDPDKGGKWLIQQLRRYLTAKHGQETVETLFAEMDNIFIRSLQSVQNVIINDKHCFELYGYDILLDQNLKPWLLEVNASPSYSASSREDFELKCRLLDDTLNVVDMEGVLTGKEKRVGGYDLMWNDGPVYREDVNLEAIEGSCLTANTHLGCVNDRDKQLRQRLKTFPGQKKTQL
;
A
#
# COMPACT_ATOMS: atom_id res chain seq x y z
N MET A 1 -30.53 21.29 26.96
CA MET A 1 -30.53 21.27 25.47
C MET A 1 -30.66 22.65 24.78
N SER A 2 -30.87 23.78 25.47
CA SER A 2 -31.07 25.09 24.79
C SER A 2 -29.80 25.94 24.54
N SER A 3 -28.64 25.57 25.12
CA SER A 3 -27.38 26.32 24.95
C SER A 3 -26.57 25.89 23.71
N LEU A 4 -26.59 24.60 23.37
CA LEU A 4 -25.90 24.08 22.18
C LEU A 4 -26.58 24.52 20.87
N SER A 5 -27.91 24.55 20.84
CA SER A 5 -28.71 25.00 19.69
C SER A 5 -28.45 26.48 19.35
N LYS A 6 -28.28 27.35 20.35
CA LYS A 6 -27.97 28.76 20.14
C LYS A 6 -26.56 28.96 19.56
N LYS A 7 -25.57 28.18 20.03
CA LYS A 7 -24.19 28.24 19.49
C LYS A 7 -24.10 27.77 18.03
N ILE A 8 -24.88 26.75 17.64
CA ILE A 8 -24.89 26.25 16.25
C ILE A 8 -25.51 27.28 15.29
N LYS A 9 -26.56 27.98 15.72
CA LYS A 9 -27.23 28.99 14.89
C LYS A 9 -26.33 30.21 14.62
N THR A 10 -25.61 30.69 15.64
CA THR A 10 -24.65 31.81 15.49
C THR A 10 -23.48 31.49 14.54
N ILE A 11 -23.03 30.23 14.49
CA ILE A 11 -21.96 29.81 13.56
C ILE A 11 -22.47 29.72 12.12
N GLN A 12 -23.73 29.32 11.92
CA GLN A 12 -24.34 29.27 10.59
C GLN A 12 -24.60 30.67 10.00
N ASP A 13 -25.02 31.63 10.84
CA ASP A 13 -25.28 33.00 10.39
C ASP A 13 -23.97 33.74 10.01
N ASN A 14 -22.88 33.52 10.76
CA ASN A 14 -21.57 34.09 10.45
C ASN A 14 -20.97 33.56 9.14
N ASN A 15 -21.22 32.29 8.80
CA ASN A 15 -20.75 31.70 7.54
C ASN A 15 -21.52 32.21 6.31
N GLN A 16 -22.81 32.54 6.44
CA GLN A 16 -23.58 33.13 5.33
C GLN A 16 -23.18 34.59 5.06
N GLN A 17 -22.76 35.33 6.08
CA GLN A 17 -22.25 36.70 5.91
C GLN A 17 -20.89 36.73 5.21
N ALA A 18 -19.99 35.79 5.55
CA ALA A 18 -18.69 35.65 4.87
C ALA A 18 -18.82 35.30 3.37
N GLN A 19 -19.82 34.50 3.00
CA GLN A 19 -20.08 34.14 1.59
C GLN A 19 -20.69 35.28 0.76
N LYS A 20 -21.34 36.27 1.38
CA LYS A 20 -21.86 37.45 0.68
C LYS A 20 -20.78 38.49 0.39
N THR A 21 -19.72 38.55 1.19
CA THR A 21 -18.61 39.50 1.00
C THR A 21 -17.69 39.07 -0.16
N ILE A 22 -17.54 37.76 -0.40
CA ILE A 22 -16.66 37.23 -1.47
C ILE A 22 -17.29 37.37 -2.88
N LYS A 23 -18.61 37.59 -2.99
CA LYS A 23 -19.31 37.73 -4.28
C LYS A 23 -19.37 39.16 -4.84
N LYS A 24 -18.81 40.17 -4.16
CA LYS A 24 -18.89 41.58 -4.61
C LYS A 24 -17.65 42.10 -5.35
N ASP A 25 -16.52 41.40 -5.35
CA ASP A 25 -15.24 41.93 -5.85
C ASP A 25 -14.79 41.37 -7.21
N SER A 26 -15.70 40.82 -8.02
CA SER A 26 -15.37 40.33 -9.37
C SER A 26 -16.36 40.79 -10.43
N VAL A 27 -16.46 42.11 -10.64
CA VAL A 27 -17.05 42.67 -11.85
C VAL A 27 -16.21 43.89 -12.30
N THR A 28 -15.26 43.67 -13.21
CA THR A 28 -14.66 44.74 -14.02
C THR A 28 -15.02 44.52 -15.49
N HIS A 29 -15.68 45.54 -16.04
CA HIS A 29 -16.19 45.71 -17.40
C HIS A 29 -15.06 46.09 -18.38
N VAL A 30 -14.98 45.46 -19.56
CA VAL A 30 -14.38 46.04 -20.79
C VAL A 30 -15.15 45.49 -22.03
N PRO A 31 -15.40 46.29 -23.10
CA PRO A 31 -16.59 46.18 -23.94
C PRO A 31 -16.43 45.40 -25.26
N LYS A 32 -17.58 45.05 -25.85
CA LYS A 32 -17.77 44.34 -27.14
C LYS A 32 -17.56 45.26 -28.34
N THR A 33 -16.80 44.80 -29.34
CA THR A 33 -16.88 45.28 -30.74
C THR A 33 -17.20 44.11 -31.68
N LYS A 34 -18.04 44.40 -32.68
CA LYS A 34 -18.67 43.47 -33.62
C LYS A 34 -17.82 43.19 -34.87
N SER A 35 -18.16 42.06 -35.48
CA SER A 35 -18.23 41.74 -36.93
C SER A 35 -16.95 41.44 -37.72
N GLY A 36 -17.01 40.37 -38.52
CA GLY A 36 -16.14 40.16 -39.67
C GLY A 36 -15.90 38.70 -40.05
N THR A 37 -16.79 38.12 -40.85
CA THR A 37 -16.62 36.83 -41.53
C THR A 37 -15.47 36.90 -42.54
N THR A 38 -14.54 35.93 -42.56
CA THR A 38 -13.92 35.43 -43.80
C THR A 38 -13.07 34.18 -43.57
N SER A 39 -13.28 33.21 -44.45
CA SER A 39 -12.56 31.94 -44.56
C SER A 39 -11.14 32.16 -45.08
N ARG A 40 -10.12 31.54 -44.46
CA ARG A 40 -8.81 31.27 -45.07
C ARG A 40 -8.10 30.11 -44.34
N LYS A 41 -7.92 29.01 -45.07
CA LYS A 41 -7.00 27.91 -44.72
C LYS A 41 -5.59 28.48 -44.61
N ASN A 42 -4.94 28.33 -43.46
CA ASN A 42 -3.50 28.53 -43.31
C ASN A 42 -2.93 27.41 -42.43
N HIS A 43 -2.04 26.61 -43.02
CA HIS A 43 -1.14 25.72 -42.29
C HIS A 43 -0.25 26.56 -41.38
N VAL A 44 -0.48 26.50 -40.07
CA VAL A 44 0.44 27.01 -39.07
C VAL A 44 1.28 25.83 -38.57
N ARG A 45 2.55 25.80 -39.00
CA ARG A 45 3.59 24.97 -38.39
C ARG A 45 3.71 25.36 -36.91
N LYS A 46 3.58 24.39 -36.00
CA LYS A 46 3.88 24.57 -34.57
C LYS A 46 5.34 25.03 -34.42
N PRO A 47 5.64 26.08 -33.63
CA PRO A 47 7.02 26.37 -33.24
C PRO A 47 7.53 25.20 -32.39
N LYS A 48 8.72 24.68 -32.72
CA LYS A 48 9.49 23.85 -31.81
C LYS A 48 9.86 24.73 -30.61
N GLU A 49 9.24 24.50 -29.46
CA GLU A 49 9.72 25.08 -28.22
C GLU A 49 11.07 24.44 -27.88
N GLU A 50 12.09 25.29 -27.90
CA GLU A 50 13.42 25.01 -27.41
C GLU A 50 13.36 24.73 -25.91
N ARG A 51 14.03 23.64 -25.52
CA ARG A 51 14.06 23.09 -24.16
C ARG A 51 14.88 24.00 -23.24
N GLU A 52 14.22 24.89 -22.50
CA GLU A 52 14.78 25.48 -21.28
C GLU A 52 14.17 24.83 -20.02
N GLY A 53 14.82 23.76 -19.57
CA GLY A 53 15.28 23.63 -18.17
C GLY A 53 14.30 23.34 -17.02
N ARG A 54 12.98 23.35 -17.20
CA ARG A 54 12.03 22.79 -16.20
C ARG A 54 10.88 22.10 -16.92
N ILE A 55 10.89 20.76 -16.89
CA ILE A 55 9.77 19.95 -17.39
C ILE A 55 8.58 20.27 -16.48
N CYS A 56 7.58 20.97 -17.01
CA CYS A 56 6.30 21.11 -16.35
C CYS A 56 5.60 19.74 -16.42
N VAL A 57 5.40 19.07 -15.28
CA VAL A 57 4.72 17.78 -15.21
C VAL A 57 3.24 18.02 -15.00
N ARG A 58 2.44 17.68 -16.01
CA ARG A 58 0.97 17.74 -15.97
C ARG A 58 0.44 16.48 -15.28
N TYR A 59 -0.32 16.62 -14.19
CA TYR A 59 -0.83 15.47 -13.46
C TYR A 59 -2.36 15.39 -13.38
N LYS A 60 -2.87 14.16 -13.32
CA LYS A 60 -4.21 13.84 -12.86
C LYS A 60 -4.13 13.03 -11.57
N CYS A 61 -5.03 13.31 -10.63
CA CYS A 61 -5.11 12.57 -9.38
C CYS A 61 -6.57 12.27 -9.06
N GLY A 62 -6.86 11.01 -8.73
CA GLY A 62 -8.16 10.63 -8.17
C GLY A 62 -8.43 11.28 -6.82
N LEU A 63 -9.57 10.96 -6.20
CA LEU A 63 -10.05 11.56 -4.95
C LEU A 63 -9.27 11.09 -3.69
N ILE A 64 -7.94 11.22 -3.71
CA ILE A 64 -7.04 10.88 -2.62
C ILE A 64 -6.40 12.18 -2.11
N LYS A 65 -7.01 12.77 -1.07
CA LYS A 65 -6.60 14.08 -0.52
C LYS A 65 -5.11 14.17 -0.19
N THR A 66 -4.54 13.13 0.41
CA THR A 66 -3.12 13.09 0.78
C THR A 66 -2.22 13.16 -0.46
N MET A 67 -2.59 12.48 -1.54
CA MET A 67 -1.83 12.49 -2.79
C MET A 67 -1.99 13.83 -3.51
N GLN A 68 -3.20 14.37 -3.57
CA GLN A 68 -3.45 15.72 -4.11
C GLN A 68 -2.62 16.78 -3.37
N PHE A 69 -2.56 16.68 -2.03
CA PHE A 69 -1.71 17.56 -1.22
C PHE A 69 -0.23 17.42 -1.61
N VAL A 70 0.30 16.19 -1.70
CA VAL A 70 1.72 15.96 -2.07
C VAL A 70 2.02 16.50 -3.47
N LEU A 71 1.19 16.18 -4.47
CA LEU A 71 1.37 16.64 -5.84
C LEU A 71 1.34 18.18 -5.94
N GLY A 72 0.38 18.82 -5.26
CA GLY A 72 0.24 20.28 -5.28
C GLY A 72 1.37 21.03 -4.58
N GLN A 73 2.19 20.37 -3.76
CA GLN A 73 3.36 20.97 -3.13
C GLN A 73 4.65 20.78 -3.97
N ARG A 74 4.61 19.98 -5.05
CA ARG A 74 5.79 19.71 -5.86
C ARG A 74 6.04 20.84 -6.87
N PRO A 75 7.25 21.46 -6.87
CA PRO A 75 7.58 22.49 -7.85
C PRO A 75 7.55 21.95 -9.28
N GLY A 76 6.89 22.66 -10.19
CA GLY A 76 6.80 22.26 -11.61
C GLY A 76 5.73 21.23 -11.92
N TRP A 77 4.94 20.79 -10.93
CA TRP A 77 3.79 19.91 -11.14
C TRP A 77 2.50 20.72 -11.21
N VAL A 78 1.68 20.48 -12.24
CA VAL A 78 0.45 21.25 -12.50
C VAL A 78 -0.73 20.29 -12.70
N GLU A 79 -1.80 20.53 -11.95
CA GLU A 79 -3.04 19.73 -12.08
C GLU A 79 -3.75 20.04 -13.39
N VAL A 80 -4.16 18.99 -14.11
CA VAL A 80 -4.95 19.11 -15.32
C VAL A 80 -6.43 19.22 -14.95
N ALA A 81 -7.01 20.40 -15.15
CA ALA A 81 -8.41 20.68 -14.81
C ALA A 81 -9.43 20.09 -15.81
N ASP A 82 -9.03 19.89 -17.07
CA ASP A 82 -9.89 19.33 -18.11
C ASP A 82 -9.86 17.79 -18.06
N GLU A 83 -11.04 17.17 -18.03
CA GLU A 83 -11.20 15.71 -18.10
C GLU A 83 -10.53 15.12 -19.35
N ASN A 84 -10.55 15.85 -20.47
CA ASN A 84 -9.93 15.44 -21.73
C ASN A 84 -8.51 16.01 -21.93
N GLY A 85 -8.00 16.77 -20.95
CA GLY A 85 -6.66 17.33 -21.03
C GLY A 85 -5.59 16.23 -21.04
N GLU A 86 -4.54 16.45 -21.83
CA GLU A 86 -3.31 15.64 -21.83
C GLU A 86 -2.61 15.72 -20.48
N TRP A 87 -2.03 14.61 -20.04
CA TRP A 87 -1.35 14.47 -18.75
C TRP A 87 -0.12 13.59 -18.91
N ASP A 88 0.89 13.86 -18.09
CA ASP A 88 2.18 13.14 -18.07
C ASP A 88 2.19 12.12 -16.92
N PHE A 89 1.47 12.39 -15.84
CA PHE A 89 1.35 11.53 -14.68
C PHE A 89 -0.10 11.34 -14.23
N SER A 90 -0.49 10.11 -13.90
CA SER A 90 -1.81 9.83 -13.31
C SER A 90 -1.69 8.97 -12.06
N TRP A 91 -2.23 9.48 -10.95
CA TRP A 91 -2.48 8.69 -9.75
C TRP A 91 -3.98 8.38 -9.64
N CYS A 92 -4.39 7.20 -10.08
CA CYS A 92 -5.78 6.80 -10.15
C CYS A 92 -6.11 5.67 -9.18
N ASP A 93 -7.40 5.41 -8.98
CA ASP A 93 -7.86 4.18 -8.35
C ASP A 93 -7.93 3.02 -9.35
N LEU A 94 -8.08 1.80 -8.81
CA LEU A 94 -8.14 0.57 -9.60
C LEU A 94 -9.36 0.49 -10.52
N SER A 95 -10.47 1.15 -10.20
CA SER A 95 -11.66 1.14 -11.05
C SER A 95 -11.38 1.96 -12.30
N TRP A 96 -10.94 3.21 -12.11
CA TRP A 96 -10.58 4.08 -13.22
C TRP A 96 -9.49 3.48 -14.10
N PHE A 97 -8.47 2.86 -13.49
CA PHE A 97 -7.40 2.18 -14.24
C PHE A 97 -7.94 1.10 -15.19
N ARG A 98 -8.89 0.27 -14.73
CA ARG A 98 -9.46 -0.82 -15.55
C ARG A 98 -10.24 -0.29 -16.74
N ASP A 99 -10.93 0.82 -16.57
CA ASP A 99 -11.80 1.39 -17.60
C ASP A 99 -10.99 2.17 -18.66
N ASN A 100 -9.84 2.74 -18.29
CA ASN A 100 -9.10 3.71 -19.13
C ASN A 100 -7.75 3.22 -19.65
N TYR A 101 -7.23 2.07 -19.20
CA TYR A 101 -5.89 1.63 -19.57
C TYR A 101 -5.74 1.23 -21.05
N PHE A 102 -6.83 0.93 -21.78
CA PHE A 102 -6.74 0.50 -23.19
C PHE A 102 -6.37 1.62 -24.17
N SER A 103 -6.21 2.85 -23.70
CA SER A 103 -5.78 3.97 -24.52
C SER A 103 -4.28 3.93 -24.78
N TYR A 104 -3.88 4.37 -25.98
CA TYR A 104 -2.47 4.60 -26.31
C TYR A 104 -1.88 5.65 -25.34
N MET A 105 -0.75 5.33 -24.72
CA MET A 105 0.00 6.22 -23.82
C MET A 105 1.34 6.60 -24.46
N GLU A 106 1.72 7.87 -24.34
CA GLU A 106 3.04 8.32 -24.76
C GLU A 106 4.14 7.77 -23.83
N GLU A 107 5.37 7.67 -24.35
CA GLU A 107 6.48 7.01 -23.67
C GLU A 107 6.83 7.59 -22.29
N HIS A 108 6.64 8.90 -22.12
CA HIS A 108 6.97 9.60 -20.88
C HIS A 108 5.89 9.41 -19.80
N VAL A 109 4.70 8.91 -20.16
CA VAL A 109 3.54 8.83 -19.26
C VAL A 109 3.77 7.80 -18.16
N ARG A 110 3.34 8.11 -16.93
CA ARG A 110 3.37 7.17 -15.80
C ARG A 110 2.04 7.05 -15.06
N ILE A 111 1.71 5.83 -14.62
CA ILE A 111 0.49 5.47 -13.90
C ILE A 111 0.75 4.45 -12.77
N ASN A 112 0.01 4.55 -11.67
CA ASN A 112 0.29 3.86 -10.40
C ASN A 112 -0.28 2.43 -10.26
N HIS A 113 -0.53 1.71 -11.36
CA HIS A 113 -1.05 0.34 -11.33
C HIS A 113 -0.49 -0.53 -12.46
N PHE A 114 -0.18 -1.80 -12.15
CA PHE A 114 0.08 -2.82 -13.15
C PHE A 114 -1.18 -3.59 -13.55
N ARG A 115 -1.22 -4.07 -14.79
CA ARG A 115 -2.26 -5.01 -15.23
C ARG A 115 -2.11 -6.36 -14.52
N LYS A 116 -3.25 -6.92 -14.14
CA LYS A 116 -3.31 -8.15 -13.33
C LYS A 116 -2.62 -8.04 -11.96
N CYS A 117 -2.44 -6.84 -11.40
CA CYS A 117 -1.96 -6.66 -10.01
C CYS A 117 -2.83 -7.40 -8.97
N TYR A 118 -4.07 -7.75 -9.31
CA TYR A 118 -4.96 -8.59 -8.51
C TYR A 118 -4.43 -10.02 -8.28
N GLU A 119 -3.47 -10.49 -9.07
CA GLU A 119 -2.82 -11.80 -8.90
C GLU A 119 -1.99 -11.89 -7.61
N LEU A 120 -1.47 -10.75 -7.15
CA LEU A 120 -0.77 -10.63 -5.88
C LEU A 120 -1.69 -10.19 -4.74
N THR A 121 -2.76 -9.44 -5.04
CA THR A 121 -3.53 -8.72 -4.02
C THR A 121 -4.88 -9.35 -3.68
N ARG A 122 -5.44 -10.21 -4.55
CA ARG A 122 -6.59 -11.06 -4.18
C ARG A 122 -6.12 -12.26 -3.39
N LYS A 123 -6.76 -12.52 -2.26
CA LYS A 123 -6.33 -13.52 -1.26
C LYS A 123 -6.16 -14.93 -1.83
N ASN A 124 -7.12 -15.40 -2.65
CA ASN A 124 -7.06 -16.71 -3.29
C ASN A 124 -5.94 -16.80 -4.34
N LEU A 125 -5.82 -15.79 -5.21
CA LEU A 125 -4.81 -15.77 -6.28
C LEU A 125 -3.39 -15.65 -5.72
N MET A 126 -3.19 -14.81 -4.70
CA MET A 126 -1.90 -14.69 -3.99
C MET A 126 -1.43 -16.07 -3.50
N VAL A 127 -2.31 -16.79 -2.79
CA VAL A 127 -2.00 -18.12 -2.25
C VAL A 127 -1.78 -19.14 -3.38
N LYS A 128 -2.60 -19.10 -4.44
CA LYS A 128 -2.43 -19.97 -5.61
C LYS A 128 -1.07 -19.75 -6.28
N ASN A 129 -0.66 -18.50 -6.47
CA ASN A 129 0.62 -18.13 -7.08
C ASN A 129 1.79 -18.53 -6.18
N LEU A 130 1.70 -18.31 -4.86
CA LEU A 130 2.71 -18.74 -3.88
C LEU A 130 2.84 -20.27 -3.81
N LYS A 131 1.73 -21.02 -3.77
CA LYS A 131 1.73 -22.49 -3.82
C LYS A 131 2.41 -23.02 -5.10
N ARG A 132 2.08 -22.43 -6.26
CA ARG A 132 2.69 -22.79 -7.55
C ARG A 132 4.20 -22.49 -7.55
N TYR A 133 4.57 -21.32 -7.06
CA TYR A 133 5.97 -20.90 -6.97
C TYR A 133 6.78 -21.83 -6.05
N LYS A 134 6.26 -22.15 -4.86
CA LYS A 134 6.86 -23.12 -3.94
C LYS A 134 7.09 -24.49 -4.61
N LYS A 135 6.08 -25.03 -5.30
CA LYS A 135 6.18 -26.31 -6.01
C LYS A 135 7.23 -26.29 -7.14
N ASN A 136 7.34 -25.17 -7.86
CA ASN A 136 8.35 -25.04 -8.91
C ASN A 136 9.76 -25.01 -8.32
N LEU A 137 9.97 -24.24 -7.24
CA LEU A 137 11.26 -24.21 -6.55
C LEU A 137 11.65 -25.58 -5.97
N GLU A 138 10.69 -26.32 -5.40
CA GLU A 138 10.90 -27.69 -4.89
C GLU A 138 11.41 -28.65 -5.97
N ARG A 139 10.95 -28.48 -7.21
CA ARG A 139 11.39 -29.27 -8.36
C ARG A 139 12.77 -28.86 -8.85
N ASP A 140 13.09 -27.58 -8.82
CA ASP A 140 14.27 -27.03 -9.50
C ASP A 140 15.53 -27.03 -8.60
N VAL A 141 15.40 -26.88 -7.27
CA VAL A 141 16.55 -26.68 -6.34
C VAL A 141 16.62 -27.73 -5.20
N GLY A 142 15.57 -28.55 -5.01
CA GLY A 142 15.51 -29.56 -3.93
C GLY A 142 14.98 -29.01 -2.59
N GLN A 143 14.49 -29.90 -1.70
CA GLN A 143 13.63 -29.53 -0.55
C GLN A 143 14.30 -28.67 0.54
N GLU A 144 15.63 -28.75 0.73
CA GLU A 144 16.31 -28.21 1.92
C GLU A 144 16.53 -26.69 1.91
N GLU A 145 16.45 -26.03 0.75
CA GLU A 145 16.63 -24.56 0.64
C GLU A 145 15.30 -23.76 0.67
N LEU A 146 14.15 -24.44 0.80
CA LEU A 146 12.82 -23.82 0.67
C LEU A 146 12.24 -23.27 1.97
N ARG A 147 12.65 -22.06 2.34
CA ARG A 147 11.87 -21.24 3.29
C ARG A 147 10.73 -20.48 2.60
N CYS A 148 9.79 -21.22 1.98
CA CYS A 148 8.50 -20.67 1.52
C CYS A 148 7.35 -20.93 2.52
N ASP A 149 7.68 -21.19 3.78
CA ASP A 149 6.72 -21.43 4.87
C ASP A 149 6.41 -20.14 5.64
N PHE A 150 6.04 -19.08 4.91
CA PHE A 150 5.77 -17.75 5.47
C PHE A 150 4.33 -17.29 5.28
N PHE A 151 3.45 -18.13 4.75
CA PHE A 151 2.02 -17.85 4.64
C PHE A 151 1.23 -19.02 5.24
N PRO A 152 0.14 -18.76 6.00
CA PRO A 152 -0.55 -19.84 6.69
C PRO A 152 -1.24 -20.80 5.71
N CYS A 153 -1.44 -22.05 6.14
CA CYS A 153 -2.19 -23.05 5.36
C CYS A 153 -3.57 -22.49 4.98
N THR A 154 -3.87 -22.48 3.68
CA THR A 154 -4.99 -21.73 3.13
C THR A 154 -5.69 -22.49 2.00
N PHE A 155 -7.02 -22.45 1.99
CA PHE A 155 -7.91 -23.11 1.05
C PHE A 155 -8.97 -22.15 0.51
N GLU A 156 -9.28 -22.24 -0.78
CA GLU A 156 -10.38 -21.52 -1.42
C GLU A 156 -11.67 -22.34 -1.37
N LEU A 157 -12.76 -21.76 -0.87
CA LEU A 157 -14.07 -22.38 -0.86
C LEU A 157 -14.99 -21.72 -1.89
N PRO A 158 -15.80 -22.52 -2.62
CA PRO A 158 -16.06 -23.95 -2.39
C PRO A 158 -15.11 -24.94 -3.09
N SER A 159 -14.17 -24.47 -3.93
CA SER A 159 -13.36 -25.31 -4.83
C SER A 159 -12.47 -26.34 -4.11
N GLU A 160 -11.87 -25.99 -2.98
CA GLU A 160 -10.96 -26.85 -2.19
C GLU A 160 -11.63 -27.42 -0.93
N TYR A 161 -12.98 -27.48 -0.86
CA TYR A 161 -13.71 -27.89 0.35
C TYR A 161 -13.32 -29.28 0.86
N HIS A 162 -13.22 -30.28 -0.02
CA HIS A 162 -12.87 -31.64 0.39
C HIS A 162 -11.47 -31.72 1.00
N ILE A 163 -10.49 -31.08 0.37
CA ILE A 163 -9.10 -31.03 0.84
C ILE A 163 -9.02 -30.27 2.17
N PHE A 164 -9.78 -29.17 2.30
CA PHE A 164 -9.91 -28.45 3.56
C PHE A 164 -10.47 -29.34 4.68
N VAL A 165 -11.53 -30.09 4.43
CA VAL A 165 -12.16 -30.96 5.45
C VAL A 165 -11.21 -32.07 5.90
N GLU A 166 -10.42 -32.64 4.99
CA GLU A 166 -9.38 -33.61 5.35
C GLU A 166 -8.33 -32.99 6.27
N GLU A 167 -7.83 -31.81 5.93
CA GLU A 167 -6.84 -31.11 6.75
C GLU A 167 -7.41 -30.63 8.09
N PHE A 168 -8.66 -30.20 8.11
CA PHE A 168 -9.38 -29.82 9.32
C PHE A 168 -9.50 -31.01 10.30
N LYS A 169 -9.75 -32.22 9.79
CA LYS A 169 -9.85 -33.44 10.61
C LYS A 169 -8.51 -33.87 11.20
N LYS A 170 -7.37 -33.56 10.56
CA LYS A 170 -6.03 -33.87 11.09
C LYS A 170 -5.62 -33.00 12.28
N CYS A 171 -6.18 -31.79 12.38
CA CYS A 171 -5.87 -30.84 13.44
C CYS A 171 -7.14 -30.43 14.21
N PRO A 172 -7.74 -31.36 14.98
CA PRO A 172 -8.97 -31.09 15.70
C PRO A 172 -8.75 -30.03 16.79
N GLY A 173 -9.65 -29.06 16.87
CA GLY A 173 -9.62 -27.99 17.88
C GLY A 173 -8.82 -26.73 17.47
N ASN A 174 -8.04 -26.80 16.39
CA ASN A 174 -7.37 -25.62 15.86
C ASN A 174 -8.38 -24.57 15.38
N THR A 175 -8.02 -23.31 15.57
CA THR A 175 -8.81 -22.17 15.13
C THR A 175 -8.51 -21.85 13.67
N TRP A 176 -9.56 -21.56 12.91
CA TRP A 176 -9.49 -21.17 11.52
C TRP A 176 -10.14 -19.80 11.32
N ILE A 177 -9.70 -19.07 10.31
CA ILE A 177 -10.23 -17.76 9.95
C ILE A 177 -10.75 -17.81 8.52
N MET A 178 -12.00 -17.38 8.33
CA MET A 178 -12.65 -17.31 7.03
C MET A 178 -12.72 -15.84 6.59
N LYS A 179 -12.30 -15.58 5.36
CA LYS A 179 -12.17 -14.22 4.80
C LYS A 179 -12.78 -14.19 3.40
N PRO A 180 -13.63 -13.21 3.04
CA PRO A 180 -14.11 -13.09 1.67
C PRO A 180 -12.94 -12.77 0.72
N VAL A 181 -12.96 -13.35 -0.48
CA VAL A 181 -11.85 -13.24 -1.44
C VAL A 181 -11.56 -11.79 -1.87
N ALA A 182 -12.63 -11.02 -2.14
CA ALA A 182 -12.54 -9.70 -2.75
C ALA A 182 -12.86 -8.53 -1.80
N LYS A 183 -13.21 -8.81 -0.54
CA LYS A 183 -13.50 -7.77 0.46
C LYS A 183 -12.24 -7.36 1.23
N SER A 184 -12.27 -6.14 1.74
CA SER A 184 -11.20 -5.53 2.54
C SER A 184 -11.75 -4.96 3.85
N GLN A 185 -10.90 -4.31 4.66
CA GLN A 185 -11.27 -3.66 5.93
C GLN A 185 -11.80 -4.60 7.01
N GLY A 186 -11.56 -5.90 6.89
CA GLY A 186 -12.01 -6.93 7.83
C GLY A 186 -13.51 -7.25 7.78
N ARG A 187 -14.23 -6.76 6.78
CA ARG A 187 -15.67 -7.06 6.61
C ARG A 187 -15.86 -8.52 6.19
N GLY A 188 -16.83 -9.19 6.82
CA GLY A 188 -17.15 -10.60 6.55
C GLY A 188 -16.13 -11.60 7.09
N ILE A 189 -15.17 -11.16 7.91
CA ILE A 189 -14.23 -12.06 8.57
C ILE A 189 -14.87 -12.65 9.83
N PHE A 190 -14.71 -13.95 10.01
CA PHE A 190 -15.05 -14.64 11.24
C PHE A 190 -14.08 -15.78 11.53
N LEU A 191 -13.99 -16.17 12.80
CA LEU A 191 -13.18 -17.29 13.26
C LEU A 191 -14.11 -18.45 13.57
N PHE A 192 -13.60 -19.68 13.45
CA PHE A 192 -14.37 -20.88 13.77
C PHE A 192 -13.46 -22.02 14.23
N ARG A 193 -14.06 -22.97 14.96
CA ARG A 193 -13.37 -24.18 15.47
C ARG A 193 -14.11 -25.46 15.12
N LYS A 194 -15.36 -25.38 14.65
CA LYS A 194 -16.18 -26.52 14.23
C LYS A 194 -16.69 -26.27 12.82
N LEU A 195 -16.79 -27.33 12.02
CA LEU A 195 -17.38 -27.24 10.67
C LEU A 195 -18.85 -26.78 10.70
N LYS A 196 -19.56 -27.06 11.81
CA LYS A 196 -20.93 -26.61 12.02
C LYS A 196 -21.03 -25.08 11.98
N ASP A 197 -20.04 -24.37 12.51
CA ASP A 197 -20.01 -22.90 12.55
C ASP A 197 -20.05 -22.31 11.13
N ILE A 198 -19.42 -22.97 10.14
CA ILE A 198 -19.47 -22.56 8.73
C ILE A 198 -20.88 -22.73 8.16
N MET A 199 -21.55 -23.84 8.49
CA MET A 199 -22.91 -24.12 8.01
C MET A 199 -23.93 -23.13 8.59
N ASP A 200 -23.81 -22.84 9.89
CA ASP A 200 -24.68 -21.89 10.58
C ASP A 200 -24.46 -20.47 10.04
N TRP A 201 -23.21 -20.05 9.82
CA TRP A 201 -22.88 -18.76 9.19
C TRP A 201 -23.44 -18.63 7.76
N LYS A 202 -23.40 -19.71 6.96
CA LYS A 202 -23.95 -19.71 5.60
C LYS A 202 -25.47 -19.51 5.62
N ARG A 203 -26.18 -20.12 6.58
CA ARG A 203 -27.64 -19.97 6.75
C ARG A 203 -28.04 -18.55 7.13
N ASP A 204 -27.30 -17.92 8.04
CA ASP A 204 -27.56 -16.52 8.44
C ASP A 204 -27.25 -15.53 7.31
N SER A 205 -26.21 -15.82 6.52
CA SER A 205 -25.86 -15.00 5.35
C SER A 205 -26.93 -15.09 4.25
N THR A 206 -27.44 -16.29 3.95
CA THR A 206 -28.52 -16.47 2.96
C THR A 206 -29.81 -15.72 3.34
N ARG A 207 -30.17 -15.66 4.63
CA ARG A 207 -31.34 -14.88 5.11
C ARG A 207 -31.17 -13.37 4.89
N THR A 208 -29.93 -12.90 4.82
CA THR A 208 -29.60 -11.49 4.59
C THR A 208 -29.48 -11.17 3.09
N GLU A 209 -29.15 -12.17 2.28
CA GLU A 209 -29.01 -12.08 0.82
C GLU A 209 -30.33 -12.21 0.05
N GLU A 210 -31.39 -12.76 0.64
CA GLU A 210 -32.76 -12.78 0.06
C GLU A 210 -33.32 -11.36 -0.26
N LEU A 211 -32.64 -10.30 0.20
CA LEU A 211 -32.95 -8.89 -0.08
C LEU A 211 -32.07 -8.27 -1.19
N ARG A 212 -31.20 -9.02 -1.86
CA ARG A 212 -30.31 -8.52 -2.93
C ARG A 212 -30.45 -9.36 -4.21
N ASP A 213 -30.63 -8.68 -5.34
CA ASP A 213 -30.81 -9.33 -6.65
C ASP A 213 -29.62 -10.24 -7.04
N GLY A 214 -29.90 -11.55 -7.15
CA GLY A 214 -29.09 -12.53 -7.87
C GLY A 214 -28.21 -13.47 -7.01
N PRO A 215 -28.11 -14.78 -7.35
CA PRO A 215 -27.31 -15.76 -6.61
C PRO A 215 -25.83 -15.63 -6.99
N GLN A 216 -25.10 -14.67 -6.41
CA GLN A 216 -23.64 -14.69 -6.47
C GLN A 216 -23.10 -15.53 -5.33
N VAL A 217 -22.60 -16.74 -5.64
CA VAL A 217 -21.87 -17.56 -4.67
C VAL A 217 -20.58 -16.82 -4.29
N GLU A 218 -20.59 -16.11 -3.16
CA GLU A 218 -19.42 -15.40 -2.68
C GLU A 218 -18.31 -16.41 -2.33
N SER A 219 -17.15 -16.26 -2.96
CA SER A 219 -15.98 -17.11 -2.70
C SER A 219 -15.24 -16.65 -1.44
N TYR A 220 -14.81 -17.62 -0.65
CA TYR A 220 -14.11 -17.38 0.62
C TYR A 220 -12.77 -18.09 0.64
N VAL A 221 -11.87 -17.53 1.45
CA VAL A 221 -10.60 -18.14 1.78
C VAL A 221 -10.65 -18.58 3.24
N VAL A 222 -10.44 -19.87 3.47
CA VAL A 222 -10.27 -20.45 4.81
C VAL A 222 -8.79 -20.63 5.07
N GLN A 223 -8.31 -20.04 6.15
CA GLN A 223 -6.90 -19.99 6.48
C GLN A 223 -6.68 -20.43 7.92
N ARG A 224 -5.60 -21.15 8.20
CA ARG A 224 -5.20 -21.50 9.57
C ARG A 224 -4.94 -20.21 10.35
N TYR A 225 -5.59 -20.06 11.50
CA TYR A 225 -5.40 -18.90 12.34
C TYR A 225 -4.07 -19.03 13.12
N ILE A 226 -3.30 -17.94 13.19
CA ILE A 226 -2.07 -17.89 14.00
C ILE A 226 -2.49 -17.68 15.46
N GLU A 227 -2.52 -18.77 16.20
CA GLU A 227 -3.03 -18.84 17.57
C GLU A 227 -2.11 -18.18 18.60
N ASN A 228 -0.81 -18.19 18.34
CA ASN A 228 0.22 -17.63 19.22
C ASN A 228 0.93 -16.43 18.56
N PRO A 229 0.24 -15.29 18.34
CA PRO A 229 0.88 -14.09 17.83
C PRO A 229 1.85 -13.51 18.85
N TYR A 230 2.89 -12.81 18.40
CA TYR A 230 3.71 -12.00 19.29
C TYR A 230 2.87 -10.87 19.88
N LEU A 231 2.92 -10.69 21.20
CA LEU A 231 2.12 -9.71 21.91
C LEU A 231 3.00 -8.62 22.53
N ILE A 232 2.52 -7.39 22.49
CA ILE A 232 3.09 -6.27 23.25
C ILE A 232 1.99 -5.76 24.17
N ASN A 233 2.26 -5.73 25.48
CA ASN A 233 1.26 -5.41 26.51
C ASN A 233 -0.03 -6.25 26.38
N SER A 234 0.14 -7.53 26.07
CA SER A 234 -0.94 -8.51 25.83
C SER A 234 -1.88 -8.13 24.67
N ARG A 235 -1.47 -7.27 23.74
CA ARG A 235 -2.25 -6.88 22.56
C ARG A 235 -1.65 -7.45 21.29
N LYS A 236 -2.52 -7.90 20.39
CA LYS A 236 -2.14 -8.38 19.06
C LYS A 236 -1.83 -7.17 18.18
N PHE A 237 -0.89 -7.31 17.26
CA PHE A 237 -0.65 -6.31 16.24
C PHE A 237 -0.26 -6.95 14.91
N ASP A 238 -0.45 -6.21 13.82
CA ASP A 238 0.12 -6.53 12.52
C ASP A 238 1.00 -5.37 12.05
N LEU A 239 1.87 -5.61 11.08
CA LEU A 239 2.73 -4.61 10.46
C LEU A 239 2.21 -4.24 9.08
N ARG A 240 2.10 -2.94 8.82
CA ARG A 240 2.00 -2.37 7.48
C ARG A 240 3.38 -1.93 7.00
N VAL A 241 3.87 -2.58 5.95
CA VAL A 241 5.13 -2.26 5.26
C VAL A 241 4.82 -1.88 3.81
N TYR A 242 5.61 -0.99 3.22
CA TYR A 242 5.39 -0.47 1.87
C TYR A 242 6.48 -0.93 0.91
N VAL A 243 6.08 -1.53 -0.20
CA VAL A 243 6.98 -2.01 -1.26
C VAL A 243 6.54 -1.37 -2.58
N LEU A 244 7.45 -0.67 -3.24
CA LEU A 244 7.23 -0.04 -4.54
C LEU A 244 7.86 -0.91 -5.62
N VAL A 245 7.09 -1.29 -6.63
CA VAL A 245 7.57 -2.01 -7.81
C VAL A 245 7.52 -1.05 -9.00
N THR A 246 8.66 -0.85 -9.65
CA THR A 246 8.76 0.04 -10.83
C THR A 246 8.81 -0.75 -12.14
N SER A 247 9.03 -2.06 -12.07
CA SER A 247 9.02 -2.96 -13.24
C SER A 247 8.92 -4.41 -12.77
N PHE A 248 8.21 -5.25 -13.52
CA PHE A 248 8.21 -6.71 -13.38
C PHE A 248 9.09 -7.41 -14.44
N ASN A 249 9.49 -6.70 -15.50
CA ASN A 249 10.37 -7.25 -16.53
C ASN A 249 11.37 -6.20 -17.06
N PRO A 250 12.62 -6.18 -16.54
CA PRO A 250 13.12 -6.98 -15.42
C PRO A 250 12.48 -6.57 -14.08
N LEU A 251 12.46 -7.46 -13.08
CA LEU A 251 11.88 -7.13 -11.77
C LEU A 251 12.72 -6.05 -11.07
N LYS A 252 12.09 -4.94 -10.66
CA LYS A 252 12.72 -3.86 -9.90
C LYS A 252 11.81 -3.44 -8.76
N ALA A 253 12.28 -3.67 -7.53
CA ALA A 253 11.51 -3.46 -6.31
C ALA A 253 12.30 -2.65 -5.27
N TRP A 254 11.57 -1.83 -4.54
CA TRP A 254 12.09 -0.91 -3.53
C TRP A 254 11.31 -1.09 -2.23
N LEU A 255 12.01 -1.16 -1.11
CA LEU A 255 11.40 -1.23 0.21
C LEU A 255 11.43 0.15 0.87
N TYR A 256 10.29 0.61 1.38
CA TYR A 256 10.26 1.83 2.17
C TYR A 256 10.73 1.54 3.60
N ARG A 257 11.64 2.36 4.12
CA ARG A 257 12.24 2.19 5.45
C ARG A 257 11.25 2.35 6.61
N ASP A 258 10.22 3.17 6.38
CA ASP A 258 9.18 3.44 7.37
C ASP A 258 7.92 2.60 7.11
N GLY A 259 7.12 2.47 8.15
CA GLY A 259 5.90 1.67 8.20
C GLY A 259 5.30 1.78 9.59
N PHE A 260 4.28 0.99 9.89
CA PHE A 260 3.68 1.02 11.22
C PHE A 260 3.10 -0.33 11.66
N ALA A 261 3.19 -0.60 12.95
CA ALA A 261 2.43 -1.65 13.61
C ALA A 261 1.03 -1.12 13.98
N ARG A 262 -0.01 -1.92 13.78
CA ARG A 262 -1.41 -1.61 14.17
C ARG A 262 -1.83 -2.54 15.30
N PHE A 263 -2.19 -1.99 16.45
CA PHE A 263 -2.58 -2.75 17.63
C PHE A 263 -4.08 -3.00 17.72
N SER A 264 -4.45 -4.12 18.33
CA SER A 264 -5.79 -4.35 18.84
C SER A 264 -6.07 -3.48 20.07
N THR A 265 -7.33 -3.08 20.22
CA THR A 265 -7.78 -2.32 21.41
C THR A 265 -7.94 -3.26 22.62
N THR A 266 -8.37 -4.50 22.38
CA THR A 266 -8.58 -5.51 23.43
C THR A 266 -7.34 -6.38 23.63
N ARG A 267 -7.12 -6.86 24.86
CA ARG A 267 -6.10 -7.86 25.17
C ARG A 267 -6.43 -9.20 24.51
N PHE A 268 -5.41 -9.85 23.98
CA PHE A 268 -5.52 -11.09 23.23
C PHE A 268 -5.76 -12.30 24.15
N THR A 269 -6.74 -13.12 23.81
CA THR A 269 -6.99 -14.45 24.37
C THR A 269 -7.65 -15.33 23.30
N LEU A 270 -7.45 -16.64 23.39
CA LEU A 270 -8.16 -17.61 22.54
C LEU A 270 -9.45 -18.14 23.18
N SER A 271 -9.76 -17.73 24.42
CA SER A 271 -10.99 -18.16 25.08
C SER A 271 -12.25 -17.58 24.42
N ILE A 272 -12.15 -16.41 23.78
CA ILE A 272 -13.26 -15.66 23.19
C ILE A 272 -12.93 -15.35 21.71
N ILE A 273 -13.22 -16.28 20.80
CA ILE A 273 -12.85 -16.13 19.38
C ILE A 273 -13.80 -15.21 18.57
N ASP A 274 -14.98 -14.93 19.11
CA ASP A 274 -16.01 -14.13 18.44
C ASP A 274 -15.78 -12.61 18.58
N ASP A 275 -14.90 -12.19 19.50
CA ASP A 275 -14.56 -10.78 19.68
C ASP A 275 -13.65 -10.28 18.54
N LYS A 276 -14.26 -9.64 17.56
CA LYS A 276 -13.57 -9.05 16.40
C LYS A 276 -12.55 -7.98 16.79
N TYR A 277 -12.77 -7.24 17.88
CA TYR A 277 -11.85 -6.17 18.32
C TYR A 277 -10.55 -6.72 18.89
N MET A 278 -10.57 -7.96 19.37
CA MET A 278 -9.41 -8.69 19.86
C MET A 278 -8.59 -9.31 18.71
N HIS A 279 -9.29 -9.93 17.74
CA HIS A 279 -8.65 -10.75 16.72
C HIS A 279 -8.27 -10.00 15.44
N LEU A 280 -8.92 -8.86 15.15
CA LEU A 280 -8.73 -8.10 13.91
C LEU A 280 -8.16 -6.72 14.19
N THR A 281 -6.97 -6.43 13.67
CA THR A 281 -6.19 -5.20 13.93
C THR A 281 -6.52 -4.06 12.94
N ASN A 282 -7.44 -4.28 11.99
CA ASN A 282 -7.81 -3.28 10.99
C ASN A 282 -8.41 -2.03 11.66
N VAL A 283 -7.87 -0.85 11.33
CA VAL A 283 -8.34 0.44 11.85
C VAL A 283 -9.85 0.66 11.63
N ALA A 284 -10.41 0.18 10.51
CA ALA A 284 -11.84 0.29 10.22
C ALA A 284 -12.73 -0.44 11.23
N ILE A 285 -12.24 -1.54 11.81
CA ILE A 285 -12.93 -2.28 12.88
C ILE A 285 -12.61 -1.62 14.22
N GLN A 286 -11.34 -1.31 14.48
CA GLN A 286 -10.93 -0.75 15.77
C GLN A 286 -11.61 0.59 16.07
N LYS A 287 -11.91 1.42 15.06
CA LYS A 287 -12.64 2.68 15.21
C LYS A 287 -14.08 2.54 15.70
N THR A 288 -14.68 1.36 15.55
CA THR A 288 -16.04 1.10 16.04
C THR A 288 -16.04 0.49 17.44
N ALA A 289 -14.87 0.25 18.04
CA ALA A 289 -14.78 -0.25 19.41
C ALA A 289 -15.29 0.81 20.40
N PRO A 290 -16.04 0.41 21.45
CA PRO A 290 -16.57 1.34 22.44
C PRO A 290 -15.51 2.22 23.11
N ASP A 291 -14.34 1.63 23.36
CA ASP A 291 -13.21 2.29 24.04
C ASP A 291 -12.16 2.82 23.06
N TYR A 292 -12.53 3.04 21.79
CA TYR A 292 -11.60 3.58 20.81
C TYR A 292 -11.27 5.04 21.14
N ASP A 293 -9.99 5.26 21.41
CA ASP A 293 -9.44 6.59 21.68
C ASP A 293 -8.47 6.95 20.53
N PRO A 294 -8.80 7.97 19.71
CA PRO A 294 -7.94 8.40 18.61
C PRO A 294 -6.56 8.87 19.08
N ASP A 295 -6.47 9.41 20.30
CA ASP A 295 -5.29 10.06 20.85
C ASP A 295 -4.38 9.07 21.59
N LYS A 296 -4.93 7.95 22.11
CA LYS A 296 -4.14 6.91 22.80
C LYS A 296 -3.25 6.06 21.89
N GLY A 297 -3.22 6.34 20.59
CA GLY A 297 -2.25 5.73 19.67
C GLY A 297 -2.41 4.20 19.55
N GLY A 298 -3.19 3.76 18.56
CA GLY A 298 -3.25 2.34 18.16
C GLY A 298 -2.14 1.92 17.19
N LYS A 299 -1.09 2.75 17.04
CA LYS A 299 -0.03 2.55 16.06
C LYS A 299 1.34 2.85 16.63
N TRP A 300 2.32 2.01 16.32
CA TRP A 300 3.74 2.33 16.49
C TRP A 300 4.39 2.47 15.14
N LEU A 301 5.29 3.44 14.99
CA LEU A 301 6.17 3.45 13.81
C LEU A 301 7.06 2.21 13.84
N ILE A 302 7.37 1.66 12.67
CA ILE A 302 8.18 0.44 12.60
C ILE A 302 9.59 0.63 13.20
N GLN A 303 10.11 1.86 13.18
CA GLN A 303 11.34 2.22 13.87
C GLN A 303 11.23 2.07 15.39
N GLN A 304 10.11 2.48 15.99
CA GLN A 304 9.86 2.30 17.43
C GLN A 304 9.75 0.82 17.77
N LEU A 305 9.04 0.05 16.94
CA LEU A 305 8.92 -1.39 17.09
C LEU A 305 10.30 -2.08 17.00
N ARG A 306 11.12 -1.73 16.00
CA ARG A 306 12.46 -2.31 15.82
C ARG A 306 13.31 -2.07 17.06
N ARG A 307 13.35 -0.82 17.59
CA ARG A 307 14.07 -0.50 18.82
C ARG A 307 13.59 -1.32 20.02
N TYR A 308 12.28 -1.45 20.18
CA TYR A 308 11.69 -2.27 21.26
C TYR A 308 12.08 -3.75 21.14
N LEU A 309 11.98 -4.32 19.93
CA LEU A 309 12.36 -5.71 19.68
C LEU A 309 13.86 -5.93 19.91
N THR A 310 14.71 -5.00 19.45
CA THR A 310 16.17 -5.10 19.63
C THR A 310 16.54 -5.03 21.10
N ALA A 311 15.92 -4.13 21.87
CA ALA A 311 16.16 -4.02 23.30
C ALA A 311 15.72 -5.28 24.06
N LYS A 312 14.68 -5.98 23.59
CA LYS A 312 14.10 -7.14 24.28
C LYS A 312 14.73 -8.47 23.88
N HIS A 313 15.09 -8.65 22.62
CA HIS A 313 15.54 -9.94 22.05
C HIS A 313 16.98 -9.93 21.55
N GLY A 314 17.65 -8.77 21.57
CA GLY A 314 18.99 -8.62 21.02
C GLY A 314 19.00 -8.22 19.54
N GLN A 315 20.15 -7.73 19.08
CA GLN A 315 20.32 -7.21 17.73
C GLN A 315 20.26 -8.31 16.67
N GLU A 316 21.00 -9.39 16.86
CA GLU A 316 21.12 -10.50 15.91
C GLU A 316 19.75 -11.11 15.54
N THR A 317 18.94 -11.48 16.54
CA THR A 317 17.59 -12.03 16.32
C THR A 317 16.70 -11.07 15.54
N VAL A 318 16.79 -9.76 15.80
CA VAL A 318 16.01 -8.77 15.08
C VAL A 318 16.53 -8.55 13.67
N GLU A 319 17.82 -8.65 13.43
CA GLU A 319 18.38 -8.62 12.08
C GLU A 319 17.90 -9.82 11.26
N THR A 320 17.91 -11.03 11.83
CA THR A 320 17.33 -12.23 11.20
C THR A 320 15.85 -12.04 10.88
N LEU A 321 15.04 -11.56 11.84
CA LEU A 321 13.61 -11.31 11.63
C LEU A 321 13.34 -10.41 10.42
N PHE A 322 14.07 -9.30 10.31
CA PHE A 322 13.85 -8.35 9.22
C PHE A 322 14.38 -8.89 7.87
N ALA A 323 15.45 -9.67 7.88
CA ALA A 323 15.91 -10.37 6.68
C ALA A 323 14.91 -11.45 6.21
N GLU A 324 14.23 -12.13 7.14
CA GLU A 324 13.11 -13.02 6.82
C GLU A 324 11.93 -12.26 6.21
N MET A 325 11.62 -11.05 6.66
CA MET A 325 10.61 -10.19 6.00
C MET A 325 11.01 -9.84 4.57
N ASP A 326 12.28 -9.52 4.31
CA ASP A 326 12.75 -9.22 2.96
C ASP A 326 12.53 -10.40 2.01
N ASN A 327 12.83 -11.62 2.48
CA ASN A 327 12.54 -12.84 1.72
C ASN A 327 11.05 -13.00 1.40
N ILE A 328 10.15 -12.66 2.33
CA ILE A 328 8.70 -12.67 2.08
C ILE A 328 8.36 -11.72 0.91
N PHE A 329 8.87 -10.50 0.96
CA PHE A 329 8.60 -9.49 -0.07
C PHE A 329 9.11 -9.96 -1.43
N ILE A 330 10.39 -10.36 -1.52
CA ILE A 330 11.01 -10.80 -2.79
C ILE A 330 10.29 -12.03 -3.36
N ARG A 331 10.13 -13.09 -2.56
CA ARG A 331 9.54 -14.36 -3.02
C ARG A 331 8.07 -14.18 -3.43
N SER A 332 7.33 -13.31 -2.74
CA SER A 332 5.96 -12.99 -3.13
C SER A 332 5.89 -12.29 -4.49
N LEU A 333 6.80 -11.35 -4.79
CA LEU A 333 6.87 -10.67 -6.08
C LEU A 333 7.32 -11.62 -7.20
N GLN A 334 8.31 -12.46 -6.95
CA GLN A 334 8.77 -13.49 -7.90
C GLN A 334 7.66 -14.49 -8.26
N SER A 335 6.79 -14.83 -7.30
CA SER A 335 5.68 -15.76 -7.54
C SER A 335 4.66 -15.28 -8.59
N VAL A 336 4.61 -13.96 -8.84
CA VAL A 336 3.70 -13.30 -9.79
C VAL A 336 4.41 -12.63 -10.96
N GLN A 337 5.74 -12.65 -11.01
CA GLN A 337 6.55 -11.95 -12.03
C GLN A 337 6.16 -12.33 -13.46
N ASN A 338 5.89 -13.62 -13.71
CA ASN A 338 5.48 -14.12 -15.04
C ASN A 338 3.97 -14.02 -15.30
N VAL A 339 3.17 -13.55 -14.34
CA VAL A 339 1.71 -13.47 -14.44
C VAL A 339 1.23 -12.03 -14.58
N ILE A 340 1.86 -11.10 -13.85
CA ILE A 340 1.60 -9.67 -13.96
C ILE A 340 2.11 -9.19 -15.31
N ILE A 341 1.29 -8.40 -16.00
CA ILE A 341 1.66 -7.84 -17.29
C ILE A 341 2.48 -6.59 -17.03
N ASN A 342 3.79 -6.68 -17.32
CA ASN A 342 4.69 -5.55 -17.22
C ASN A 342 4.39 -4.51 -18.30
N ASP A 343 4.42 -3.25 -17.91
CA ASP A 343 4.34 -2.10 -18.81
C ASP A 343 5.25 -1.00 -18.26
N LYS A 344 6.05 -0.37 -19.13
CA LYS A 344 7.00 0.69 -18.76
C LYS A 344 6.32 1.95 -18.22
N HIS A 345 5.04 2.17 -18.54
CA HIS A 345 4.27 3.29 -18.04
C HIS A 345 3.78 3.02 -16.60
N CYS A 346 3.82 1.79 -16.12
CA CYS A 346 3.25 1.39 -14.84
C CYS A 346 4.28 1.30 -13.73
N PHE A 347 3.87 1.69 -12.53
CA PHE A 347 4.52 1.33 -11.27
C PHE A 347 3.43 0.96 -10.26
N GLU A 348 3.76 0.34 -9.14
CA GLU A 348 2.77 0.08 -8.12
C GLU A 348 3.33 0.10 -6.70
N LEU A 349 2.60 0.80 -5.82
CA LEU A 349 2.88 0.85 -4.39
C LEU A 349 1.99 -0.15 -3.65
N TYR A 350 2.61 -1.23 -3.17
CA TYR A 350 1.96 -2.27 -2.38
C TYR A 350 2.07 -2.00 -0.88
N GLY A 351 0.99 -2.29 -0.15
CA GLY A 351 0.99 -2.39 1.31
C GLY A 351 0.97 -3.85 1.75
N TYR A 352 2.06 -4.32 2.34
CA TYR A 352 2.18 -5.66 2.90
C TYR A 352 1.69 -5.69 4.36
N ASP A 353 0.88 -6.70 4.68
CA ASP A 353 0.39 -6.96 6.04
C ASP A 353 1.11 -8.19 6.60
N ILE A 354 2.01 -7.98 7.56
CA ILE A 354 2.82 -9.02 8.20
C ILE A 354 2.39 -9.22 9.66
N LEU A 355 2.29 -10.47 10.11
CA LEU A 355 2.08 -10.81 11.52
C LEU A 355 3.30 -11.53 12.08
N LEU A 356 3.73 -11.16 13.27
CA LEU A 356 4.76 -11.90 14.01
C LEU A 356 4.10 -12.94 14.91
N ASP A 357 4.63 -14.16 14.94
CA ASP A 357 4.26 -15.14 15.96
C ASP A 357 5.15 -15.05 17.21
N GLN A 358 4.82 -15.81 18.25
CA GLN A 358 5.53 -15.80 19.52
C GLN A 358 7.04 -16.09 19.41
N ASN A 359 7.47 -16.76 18.34
CA ASN A 359 8.87 -17.11 18.07
C ASN A 359 9.55 -16.06 17.16
N LEU A 360 8.90 -14.91 16.93
CA LEU A 360 9.33 -13.87 16.00
C LEU A 360 9.42 -14.35 14.54
N LYS A 361 8.68 -15.40 14.15
CA LYS A 361 8.57 -15.75 12.73
C LYS A 361 7.59 -14.79 12.05
N PRO A 362 7.96 -14.14 10.92
CA PRO A 362 7.05 -13.28 10.18
C PRO A 362 6.15 -14.09 9.24
N TRP A 363 4.87 -13.72 9.21
CA TRP A 363 3.83 -14.35 8.39
C TRP A 363 3.14 -13.33 7.49
N LEU A 364 3.08 -13.60 6.19
CA LEU A 364 2.32 -12.83 5.21
C LEU A 364 0.82 -13.07 5.37
N LEU A 365 0.06 -12.02 5.69
CA LEU A 365 -1.40 -12.08 5.81
C LEU A 365 -2.11 -11.70 4.51
N GLU A 366 -1.75 -10.57 3.93
CA GLU A 366 -2.28 -10.07 2.66
C GLU A 366 -1.35 -9.01 2.05
N VAL A 367 -1.49 -8.80 0.73
CA VAL A 367 -0.88 -7.68 0.01
C VAL A 367 -1.99 -6.81 -0.56
N ASN A 368 -1.91 -5.50 -0.33
CA ASN A 368 -2.92 -4.53 -0.76
C ASN A 368 -2.38 -3.66 -1.90
N ALA A 369 -3.05 -3.68 -3.05
CA ALA A 369 -2.92 -2.62 -4.06
C ALA A 369 -3.68 -1.38 -3.56
N SER A 370 -3.12 -0.19 -3.76
CA SER A 370 -3.66 1.07 -3.21
C SER A 370 -3.93 1.00 -1.70
N PRO A 371 -2.89 0.85 -0.86
CA PRO A 371 -3.05 0.93 0.59
C PRO A 371 -3.72 2.25 1.01
N SER A 372 -4.49 2.24 2.10
CA SER A 372 -5.20 3.45 2.55
C SER A 372 -4.22 4.59 2.89
N TYR A 373 -4.40 5.72 2.20
CA TYR A 373 -3.66 6.96 2.40
C TYR A 373 -4.35 7.93 3.40
N SER A 374 -5.50 7.55 3.95
CA SER A 374 -6.22 8.35 4.94
C SER A 374 -5.45 8.34 6.26
N ALA A 375 -5.11 9.51 6.78
CA ALA A 375 -4.40 9.63 8.04
C ALA A 375 -5.33 9.51 9.25
N SER A 376 -4.89 8.78 10.28
CA SER A 376 -5.58 8.72 11.57
C SER A 376 -4.97 9.64 12.64
N SER A 377 -3.71 10.02 12.48
CA SER A 377 -2.99 10.95 13.35
C SER A 377 -2.05 11.83 12.51
N ARG A 378 -1.44 12.83 13.14
CA ARG A 378 -0.46 13.70 12.48
C ARG A 378 0.76 12.91 11.99
N GLU A 379 1.27 12.00 12.81
CA GLU A 379 2.44 11.16 12.48
C GLU A 379 2.13 10.24 11.29
N ASP A 380 0.92 9.68 11.23
CA ASP A 380 0.46 8.86 10.11
C ASP A 380 0.31 9.70 8.83
N PHE A 381 -0.13 10.95 8.94
CA PHE A 381 -0.18 11.90 7.82
C PHE A 381 1.23 12.22 7.31
N GLU A 382 2.14 12.61 8.19
CA GLU A 382 3.52 12.94 7.84
C GLU A 382 4.28 11.75 7.22
N LEU A 383 4.09 10.54 7.75
CA LEU A 383 4.65 9.31 7.16
C LEU A 383 4.12 9.10 5.74
N LYS A 384 2.81 9.24 5.52
CA LYS A 384 2.19 9.01 4.21
C LYS A 384 2.58 10.08 3.20
N CYS A 385 2.66 11.34 3.60
CA CYS A 385 3.17 12.40 2.74
C CYS A 385 4.60 12.13 2.31
N ARG A 386 5.50 11.75 3.25
CA ARG A 386 6.88 11.37 2.93
C ARG A 386 6.96 10.15 2.00
N LEU A 387 6.16 9.12 2.27
CA LEU A 387 6.06 7.91 1.44
C LEU A 387 5.69 8.24 -0.01
N LEU A 388 4.64 9.04 -0.20
CA LEU A 388 4.14 9.41 -1.52
C LEU A 388 5.13 10.34 -2.25
N ASP A 389 5.71 11.31 -1.55
CA ASP A 389 6.73 12.20 -2.12
C ASP A 389 7.98 11.41 -2.56
N ASP A 390 8.46 10.49 -1.72
CA ASP A 390 9.59 9.62 -2.04
C ASP A 390 9.24 8.63 -3.16
N THR A 391 7.97 8.20 -3.28
CA THR A 391 7.50 7.37 -4.40
C THR A 391 7.69 8.12 -5.70
N LEU A 392 7.28 9.39 -5.76
CA LEU A 392 7.43 10.24 -6.94
C LEU A 392 8.91 10.48 -7.27
N ASN A 393 9.76 10.63 -6.26
CA ASN A 393 11.21 10.75 -6.45
C ASN A 393 11.84 9.47 -7.04
N VAL A 394 11.28 8.28 -6.77
CA VAL A 394 11.72 7.02 -7.39
C VAL A 394 11.20 6.87 -8.82
N VAL A 395 9.96 7.28 -9.08
CA VAL A 395 9.37 7.28 -10.44
C VAL A 395 10.12 8.26 -11.35
N ASP A 396 10.59 9.37 -10.79
CA ASP A 396 11.54 10.31 -11.40
C ASP A 396 11.04 10.94 -12.70
N MET A 397 9.84 11.53 -12.67
CA MET A 397 9.29 12.30 -13.81
C MET A 397 10.17 13.50 -14.19
N GLU A 398 11.00 13.98 -13.26
CA GLU A 398 11.91 15.11 -13.47
C GLU A 398 13.26 14.70 -14.09
N GLY A 399 13.56 13.40 -14.22
CA GLY A 399 14.79 12.90 -14.81
C GLY A 399 16.06 13.23 -14.01
N VAL A 400 15.96 13.23 -12.68
CA VAL A 400 17.05 13.58 -11.75
C VAL A 400 17.94 12.38 -11.44
N LEU A 401 17.41 11.16 -11.52
CA LEU A 401 18.14 9.94 -11.16
C LEU A 401 19.09 9.51 -12.28
N THR A 402 20.23 8.95 -11.90
CA THR A 402 21.22 8.38 -12.81
C THR A 402 20.93 6.92 -13.17
N GLY A 403 20.03 6.27 -12.44
CA GLY A 403 19.68 4.85 -12.57
C GLY A 403 20.56 3.90 -11.74
N LYS A 404 21.60 4.42 -11.06
CA LYS A 404 22.54 3.66 -10.23
C LYS A 404 22.24 3.74 -8.72
N GLU A 405 21.21 4.50 -8.35
CA GLU A 405 20.87 4.76 -6.97
C GLU A 405 20.38 3.48 -6.28
N LYS A 406 21.06 3.10 -5.19
CA LYS A 406 20.58 2.06 -4.27
C LYS A 406 19.59 2.58 -3.23
N ARG A 407 19.44 3.91 -3.12
CA ARG A 407 18.59 4.60 -2.14
C ARG A 407 18.02 5.87 -2.74
N VAL A 408 16.75 6.13 -2.50
CA VAL A 408 16.06 7.35 -2.96
C VAL A 408 15.04 7.77 -1.90
N GLY A 409 15.27 8.89 -1.22
CA GLY A 409 14.42 9.31 -0.12
C GLY A 409 14.40 8.26 1.00
N GLY A 410 13.21 7.80 1.38
CA GLY A 410 13.04 6.66 2.29
C GLY A 410 13.02 5.28 1.66
N TYR A 411 13.24 5.14 0.36
CA TYR A 411 13.32 3.84 -0.32
C TYR A 411 14.74 3.30 -0.36
N ASP A 412 14.88 2.01 -0.06
CA ASP A 412 16.06 1.22 -0.40
C ASP A 412 15.74 0.29 -1.57
N LEU A 413 16.64 0.22 -2.56
CA LEU A 413 16.53 -0.72 -3.67
C LEU A 413 16.87 -2.12 -3.16
N MET A 414 15.89 -3.00 -3.12
CA MET A 414 16.06 -4.38 -2.63
C MET A 414 16.34 -5.38 -3.75
N TRP A 415 15.80 -5.12 -4.95
CA TRP A 415 15.92 -6.02 -6.10
C TRP A 415 15.97 -5.23 -7.41
N ASN A 416 16.92 -5.56 -8.29
CA ASN A 416 17.07 -4.99 -9.62
C ASN A 416 17.60 -6.07 -10.57
N ASP A 417 16.68 -6.88 -11.10
CA ASP A 417 16.95 -8.13 -11.84
C ASP A 417 17.85 -9.13 -11.11
N GLY A 418 17.90 -8.99 -9.78
CA GLY A 418 18.78 -9.71 -8.89
C GLY A 418 18.80 -9.02 -7.53
N PRO A 419 19.26 -9.71 -6.47
CA PRO A 419 19.37 -9.11 -5.16
C PRO A 419 20.39 -7.96 -5.17
N VAL A 420 20.01 -6.83 -4.59
CA VAL A 420 20.94 -5.72 -4.36
C VAL A 420 21.48 -5.86 -2.95
N TYR A 421 22.79 -6.01 -2.80
CA TYR A 421 23.42 -6.21 -1.50
C TYR A 421 23.87 -4.89 -0.86
N ARG A 422 23.93 -4.89 0.47
CA ARG A 422 24.58 -3.82 1.26
C ARG A 422 26.08 -3.77 0.97
N GLU A 423 26.69 -2.59 1.08
CA GLU A 423 28.12 -2.38 0.75
C GLU A 423 29.07 -3.00 1.78
N ASP A 424 28.54 -3.29 2.96
CA ASP A 424 29.21 -3.77 4.17
C ASP A 424 29.20 -5.30 4.32
N VAL A 425 28.73 -6.05 3.32
CA VAL A 425 28.63 -7.51 3.38
C VAL A 425 29.77 -8.17 2.60
N ASN A 426 30.59 -8.95 3.31
CA ASN A 426 31.63 -9.78 2.70
C ASN A 426 30.95 -11.00 2.04
N LEU A 427 30.98 -11.08 0.70
CA LEU A 427 30.28 -12.10 -0.10
C LEU A 427 30.70 -13.55 0.23
N GLU A 428 31.87 -13.74 0.86
CA GLU A 428 32.43 -15.04 1.22
C GLU A 428 31.86 -15.64 2.52
N ALA A 429 31.08 -14.89 3.31
CA ALA A 429 30.58 -15.33 4.62
C ALA A 429 29.11 -15.79 4.64
N ILE A 430 28.43 -15.84 3.49
CA ILE A 430 27.00 -16.18 3.41
C ILE A 430 26.82 -17.68 3.16
N GLU A 431 27.18 -18.51 4.13
CA GLU A 431 26.61 -19.86 4.24
C GLU A 431 25.25 -19.74 4.93
N GLY A 432 24.22 -19.36 4.16
CA GLY A 432 22.86 -19.24 4.71
C GLY A 432 21.79 -18.94 3.67
N SER A 433 20.64 -19.60 3.80
CA SER A 433 19.47 -19.57 2.90
C SER A 433 18.68 -18.24 2.88
N CYS A 434 19.21 -17.16 3.44
CA CYS A 434 18.55 -15.87 3.61
C CYS A 434 19.24 -14.78 2.80
N LEU A 435 18.53 -14.17 1.84
CA LEU A 435 19.05 -13.06 1.04
C LEU A 435 19.34 -11.85 1.94
N THR A 436 20.57 -11.35 1.94
CA THR A 436 20.94 -10.10 2.64
C THR A 436 20.69 -8.92 1.71
N ALA A 437 19.42 -8.52 1.56
CA ALA A 437 19.06 -7.40 0.70
C ALA A 437 19.54 -6.05 1.28
N ASN A 438 19.74 -5.08 0.40
CA ASN A 438 20.00 -3.68 0.73
C ASN A 438 18.71 -3.04 1.25
N THR A 439 18.34 -3.35 2.48
CA THR A 439 17.10 -2.92 3.12
C THR A 439 17.41 -2.38 4.51
N HIS A 440 16.78 -1.29 4.93
CA HIS A 440 17.00 -0.69 6.26
C HIS A 440 15.67 -0.45 6.97
N LEU A 441 14.73 -1.40 6.83
CA LEU A 441 13.39 -1.31 7.39
C LEU A 441 13.44 -1.11 8.92
N GLY A 442 12.85 -0.02 9.38
CA GLY A 442 12.84 0.39 10.79
C GLY A 442 14.18 0.92 11.33
N CYS A 443 15.21 1.09 10.49
CA CYS A 443 16.44 1.78 10.88
C CYS A 443 16.28 3.30 10.79
N VAL A 444 17.26 4.05 11.32
CA VAL A 444 17.29 5.51 11.17
C VAL A 444 17.43 5.88 9.70
N ASN A 445 16.53 6.72 9.22
CA ASN A 445 16.52 7.19 7.84
C ASN A 445 17.21 8.55 7.73
N ASP A 446 18.33 8.61 7.01
CA ASP A 446 19.07 9.83 6.70
C ASP A 446 18.47 10.63 5.52
N ARG A 447 17.18 10.42 5.23
CA ARG A 447 16.39 11.05 4.16
C ARG A 447 16.72 12.52 3.92
N ASP A 448 16.64 13.35 4.95
CA ASP A 448 16.83 14.80 4.79
C ASP A 448 18.26 15.16 4.37
N LYS A 449 19.26 14.38 4.81
CA LYS A 449 20.65 14.52 4.39
C LYS A 449 20.80 14.11 2.92
N GLN A 450 20.20 12.98 2.52
CA GLN A 450 20.24 12.49 1.14
C GLN A 450 19.58 13.46 0.16
N LEU A 451 18.37 13.96 0.49
CA LEU A 451 17.63 14.90 -0.35
C LEU A 451 18.37 16.25 -0.47
N ARG A 452 18.92 16.77 0.63
CA ARG A 452 19.71 18.02 0.62
C ARG A 452 21.00 17.91 -0.18
N GLN A 453 21.69 16.77 -0.14
CA GLN A 453 22.88 16.54 -0.96
C GLN A 453 22.55 16.56 -2.45
N ARG A 454 21.39 16.03 -2.85
CA ARG A 454 20.93 16.03 -4.24
C ARG A 454 20.47 17.40 -4.75
N LEU A 455 19.84 18.21 -3.89
CA LEU A 455 19.54 19.60 -4.22
C LEU A 455 20.80 20.44 -4.44
N LYS A 456 21.92 20.12 -3.76
CA LYS A 456 23.20 20.82 -3.91
C LYS A 456 23.97 20.46 -5.18
N THR A 457 23.71 19.30 -5.78
CA THR A 457 24.32 18.89 -7.06
C THR A 457 23.69 19.54 -8.28
N PHE A 458 22.67 20.40 -8.12
CA PHE A 458 22.16 21.28 -9.17
C PHE A 458 22.88 22.65 -9.13
N PRO A 459 23.84 22.93 -10.03
CA PRO A 459 24.34 24.29 -10.20
C PRO A 459 23.31 25.10 -10.99
N GLY A 460 22.38 25.77 -10.30
CA GLY A 460 21.40 26.60 -11.02
C GLY A 460 20.39 27.42 -10.22
N GLN A 461 20.30 27.26 -8.90
CA GLN A 461 19.44 28.14 -8.10
C GLN A 461 20.28 29.21 -7.42
N LYS A 462 20.44 30.35 -8.12
CA LYS A 462 20.81 31.60 -7.47
C LYS A 462 19.79 31.88 -6.37
N LYS A 463 20.29 32.11 -5.16
CA LYS A 463 19.53 32.66 -4.04
C LYS A 463 18.88 33.96 -4.49
N THR A 464 17.56 33.98 -4.60
CA THR A 464 16.83 35.26 -4.58
C THR A 464 16.63 35.61 -3.12
N GLN A 465 17.49 36.48 -2.60
CA GLN A 465 17.20 37.26 -1.40
C GLN A 465 16.09 38.24 -1.74
N LEU A 466 14.98 38.19 -1.00
CA LEU A 466 14.40 39.28 -0.22
C LEU A 466 13.19 38.76 0.57
#